data_AF-A2CDH2-F1
#
_entry.id   AF-A2CDH2-F1
#
_cell.length_a   1.000
_cell.length_b   1.000
_cell.length_c   1.000
_cell.angle_alpha   90.00
_cell.angle_beta   90.00
_cell.angle_gamma   90.00
#
_symmetry.space_group_name_H-M   'P 1'
#
loop_
_entity.id
_entity.type
_entity.pdbx_description
1 polymer ?
#
loop_
_entity_poly.entity_id
_entity_poly.type
_entity_poly.pdbx_seq_one_letter_code
_entity_poly.pdbx_strand_id
1 'polypeptide(L)'
;MEHMNELEAFIAEARRNPNLQAQLKDCALEKWGDQHTPLDVDTAKVIEVAKRAGFHVSEADICLAQCQQLNNFWRFEMENAFVARRTLARIQMQILGSNDAIDYYSF
;
A
#
# COMPACT_ATOMS: atom_id res chain seq x y z
N MET A 1 -9.82 12.73 -13.58
CA MET A 1 -8.75 12.39 -12.61
C MET A 1 -9.13 12.90 -11.21
N GLU A 2 -10.43 12.94 -10.88
CA GLU A 2 -10.96 13.56 -9.65
C GLU A 2 -11.38 12.53 -8.58
N HIS A 3 -11.58 11.26 -8.95
CA HIS A 3 -12.19 10.25 -8.07
C HIS A 3 -11.29 9.71 -6.94
N MET A 4 -9.97 9.68 -7.15
CA MET A 4 -9.03 9.20 -6.12
C MET A 4 -9.04 10.08 -4.86
N ASN A 5 -9.36 11.36 -5.03
CA ASN A 5 -9.41 12.35 -3.95
C ASN A 5 -10.62 12.10 -3.01
N GLU A 6 -11.72 11.52 -3.50
CA GLU A 6 -12.92 11.32 -2.70
C GLU A 6 -12.80 10.11 -1.77
N LEU A 7 -12.13 9.04 -2.22
CA LEU A 7 -11.81 7.91 -1.36
C LEU A 7 -10.83 8.31 -0.26
N GLU A 8 -9.77 9.05 -0.60
CA GLU A 8 -8.81 9.56 0.39
C GLU A 8 -9.48 10.48 1.41
N ALA A 9 -10.37 11.38 0.96
CA ALA A 9 -11.14 12.25 1.85
C ALA A 9 -12.08 11.45 2.76
N PHE A 10 -12.76 10.43 2.23
CA PHE A 10 -13.61 9.55 3.03
C PHE A 10 -12.82 8.81 4.09
N ILE A 11 -11.66 8.24 3.76
CA ILE A 11 -10.82 7.52 4.71
C ILE A 11 -10.27 8.46 5.78
N ALA A 12 -9.88 9.69 5.41
CA ALA A 12 -9.44 10.70 6.36
C ALA A 12 -10.56 11.10 7.34
N GLU A 13 -11.79 11.24 6.86
CA GLU A 13 -12.96 11.52 7.69
C GLU A 13 -13.32 10.32 8.57
N ALA A 14 -13.33 9.11 8.01
CA ALA A 14 -13.60 7.87 8.74
C ALA A 14 -12.58 7.65 9.87
N ARG A 15 -11.33 8.06 9.71
CA ARG A 15 -10.30 8.04 10.76
C ARG A 15 -10.57 9.04 11.90
N ARG A 16 -11.30 10.13 11.65
CA ARG A 16 -11.58 11.19 12.65
C ARG A 16 -12.95 11.05 13.31
N ASN A 17 -13.87 10.33 12.66
CA ASN A 17 -15.25 10.20 13.08
C ASN A 17 -15.52 8.84 13.77
N PRO A 18 -15.73 8.79 15.10
CA PRO A 18 -15.92 7.54 15.83
C PRO A 18 -17.12 6.71 15.34
N ASN A 19 -18.16 7.36 14.79
CA ASN A 19 -19.32 6.65 14.26
C ASN A 19 -18.97 5.88 12.97
N LEU A 20 -18.19 6.51 12.09
CA LEU A 20 -17.71 5.85 10.87
C LEU A 20 -16.71 4.74 11.20
N GLN A 21 -15.81 4.94 12.18
CA GLN A 21 -14.92 3.89 12.67
C GLN A 21 -15.70 2.67 13.17
N ALA A 22 -16.75 2.88 13.96
CA ALA A 22 -17.58 1.79 14.49
C ALA A 22 -18.28 1.01 13.36
N GLN A 23 -18.80 1.71 12.35
CA GLN A 23 -19.42 1.07 11.19
C GLN A 23 -18.41 0.27 10.36
N LEU A 24 -17.17 0.73 10.26
CA LEU A 24 -16.11 0.16 9.44
C LEU A 24 -15.10 -0.68 10.23
N LYS A 25 -15.43 -1.12 11.46
CA LYS A 25 -14.47 -1.82 12.33
C LYS A 25 -13.84 -3.05 11.67
N ASP A 26 -14.62 -3.76 10.84
CA ASP A 26 -14.19 -4.99 10.17
C ASP A 26 -13.49 -4.71 8.83
N CYS A 27 -13.38 -3.44 8.42
CA CYS A 27 -12.74 -3.02 7.17
C CYS A 27 -11.28 -2.60 7.38
N ALA A 28 -10.74 -2.78 8.59
CA ALA A 28 -9.36 -2.51 8.98
C ALA A 28 -8.87 -1.11 8.54
N LEU A 29 -9.69 -0.07 8.77
CA LEU A 29 -9.43 1.33 8.41
C LEU A 29 -8.04 1.84 8.83
N GLU A 30 -7.51 1.31 9.93
CA GLU A 30 -6.18 1.62 10.45
C GLU A 30 -5.06 1.21 9.48
N LYS A 31 -5.30 0.24 8.59
CA LYS A 31 -4.33 -0.23 7.60
C LYS A 31 -4.38 0.58 6.31
N TRP A 32 -5.51 1.19 5.99
CA TRP A 32 -5.72 1.97 4.77
C TRP A 32 -4.76 3.15 4.71
N GLY A 33 -3.97 3.28 3.64
CA GLY A 33 -3.05 4.40 3.45
C GLY A 33 -1.59 4.05 3.72
N ASP A 34 -1.18 4.05 5.00
CA ASP A 34 0.24 4.13 5.39
C ASP A 34 1.03 2.82 5.19
N GLN A 35 0.35 1.67 5.18
CA GLN A 35 1.01 0.39 4.93
C GLN A 35 0.31 -0.37 3.81
N HIS A 36 -1.01 -0.59 3.85
CA HIS A 36 -1.75 -1.29 2.79
C HIS A 36 -3.26 -1.00 2.87
N THR A 37 -3.91 -0.53 1.79
CA THR A 37 -5.34 -0.75 1.59
C THR A 37 -5.54 -2.26 1.54
N PRO A 38 -6.32 -2.83 2.48
CA PRO A 38 -6.51 -4.28 2.52
C PRO A 38 -7.10 -4.77 1.19
N LEU A 39 -6.51 -5.83 0.64
CA LEU A 39 -6.97 -6.44 -0.60
C LEU A 39 -8.27 -7.22 -0.39
N ASP A 40 -8.52 -7.64 0.85
CA ASP A 40 -9.64 -8.44 1.32
C ASP A 40 -10.75 -7.62 1.99
N VAL A 41 -10.75 -6.30 1.80
CA VAL A 41 -11.75 -5.44 2.42
C VAL A 41 -13.15 -5.64 1.81
N ASP A 42 -14.17 -5.58 2.66
CA ASP A 42 -15.57 -5.56 2.22
C ASP A 42 -15.89 -4.25 1.49
N THR A 43 -15.69 -4.25 0.17
CA THR A 43 -15.88 -3.09 -0.71
C THR A 43 -17.31 -2.59 -0.69
N ALA A 44 -18.30 -3.49 -0.63
CA ALA A 44 -19.71 -3.14 -0.60
C ALA A 44 -20.05 -2.35 0.67
N LYS A 45 -19.56 -2.80 1.83
CA LYS A 45 -19.74 -2.11 3.11
C LYS A 45 -19.07 -0.73 3.12
N VAL A 46 -17.86 -0.62 2.57
CA VAL A 46 -17.14 0.66 2.45
C VAL A 46 -17.94 1.65 1.61
N ILE A 47 -18.43 1.23 0.44
CA ILE A 47 -19.22 2.08 -0.46
C ILE A 47 -20.54 2.50 0.20
N GLU A 48 -21.21 1.59 0.91
CA GLU A 48 -22.45 1.90 1.61
C GLU A 48 -22.25 2.97 2.69
N VAL A 49 -21.24 2.80 3.54
CA VAL A 49 -20.92 3.74 4.61
C VAL A 49 -20.48 5.10 4.04
N ALA A 50 -19.66 5.09 2.99
CA ALA A 50 -19.26 6.31 2.28
C ALA A 50 -20.47 7.09 1.76
N LYS A 51 -21.40 6.40 1.10
CA LYS A 51 -22.63 7.00 0.58
C LYS A 51 -23.49 7.61 1.69
N ARG A 52 -23.64 6.92 2.82
CA ARG A 52 -24.39 7.43 3.99
C ARG A 52 -23.71 8.65 4.62
N ALA A 53 -22.39 8.74 4.53
CA ALA A 53 -21.59 9.88 4.99
C ALA A 53 -21.53 11.03 3.98
N GLY A 54 -22.15 10.91 2.80
CA GLY A 54 -22.19 11.95 1.77
C GLY A 54 -21.05 11.88 0.74
N PHE A 55 -20.28 10.79 0.72
CA PHE A 55 -19.19 10.57 -0.23
C PHE A 55 -19.62 9.64 -1.38
N HIS A 56 -19.12 9.88 -2.57
CA HIS A 56 -19.37 9.08 -3.78
C HIS A 56 -18.16 8.20 -4.11
N VAL A 57 -17.94 7.17 -3.29
CA VAL A 57 -16.92 6.15 -3.55
C VAL A 57 -17.49 5.05 -4.42
N SER A 58 -16.81 4.71 -5.52
CA SER A 58 -17.11 3.54 -6.34
C SER A 58 -16.15 2.39 -6.08
N GLU A 59 -16.51 1.19 -6.54
CA GLU A 59 -15.62 0.02 -6.50
C GLU A 59 -14.34 0.27 -7.30
N ALA A 60 -14.45 0.96 -8.44
CA ALA A 60 -13.30 1.32 -9.27
C ALA A 60 -12.29 2.18 -8.50
N ASP A 61 -12.76 3.08 -7.63
CA ASP A 61 -11.89 3.94 -6.82
C ASP A 61 -11.09 3.13 -5.80
N ILE A 62 -11.75 2.16 -5.17
CA ILE A 62 -11.10 1.24 -4.22
C ILE A 62 -10.06 0.38 -4.94
N CYS A 63 -10.42 -0.22 -6.09
CA CYS A 63 -9.49 -1.03 -6.87
C CYS A 63 -8.30 -0.22 -7.39
N LEU A 64 -8.51 1.02 -7.85
CA LEU A 64 -7.43 1.90 -8.29
C LEU A 64 -6.48 2.22 -7.13
N ALA A 65 -7.02 2.52 -5.94
CA ALA A 65 -6.21 2.77 -4.75
C ALA A 65 -5.37 1.53 -4.36
N GLN A 66 -5.96 0.33 -4.39
CA GLN A 66 -5.26 -0.93 -4.15
C GLN A 66 -4.13 -1.14 -5.17
N CYS A 67 -4.41 -0.98 -6.46
CA CYS A 67 -3.43 -1.11 -7.54
C CYS A 67 -2.28 -0.11 -7.38
N GLN A 68 -2.59 1.15 -7.10
CA GLN A 68 -1.59 2.20 -6.96
C GLN A 68 -0.65 1.94 -5.77
N GLN A 69 -1.19 1.43 -4.67
CA GLN A 69 -0.38 1.04 -3.52
C GLN A 69 0.47 -0.20 -3.79
N LEU A 70 -0.07 -1.24 -4.43
CA LEU A 70 0.74 -2.41 -4.83
C LEU A 70 1.90 -1.99 -5.73
N ASN A 71 1.66 -1.07 -6.66
CA ASN A 71 2.71 -0.51 -7.51
C ASN A 71 3.76 0.25 -6.70
N ASN A 72 3.36 1.07 -5.72
CA ASN A 72 4.30 1.78 -4.84
C ASN A 72 5.10 0.82 -3.95
N PHE A 73 4.45 -0.19 -3.39
CA PHE A 73 5.08 -1.21 -2.58
C PHE A 73 6.14 -1.98 -3.38
N TRP A 74 5.78 -2.45 -4.58
CA TRP A 74 6.73 -3.12 -5.47
C TRP A 74 7.95 -2.23 -5.78
N ARG A 75 7.74 -0.94 -6.07
CA ARG A 75 8.85 0.00 -6.32
C ARG A 75 9.78 0.11 -5.12
N PHE A 76 9.23 0.26 -3.91
CA PHE A 76 10.00 0.35 -2.67
C PHE A 76 10.83 -0.93 -2.43
N GLU A 77 10.22 -2.11 -2.57
CA GLU A 77 10.91 -3.38 -2.43
C GLU A 77 12.04 -3.55 -3.45
N MET A 78 11.82 -3.16 -4.71
CA MET A 78 12.87 -3.20 -5.73
C MET A 78 14.02 -2.25 -5.42
N GLU A 79 13.74 -1.02 -4.99
CA GLU A 79 14.77 -0.06 -4.58
C GLU A 79 15.62 -0.60 -3.42
N ASN A 80 14.98 -1.18 -2.41
CA ASN A 80 15.68 -1.82 -1.29
C ASN A 80 16.53 -3.01 -1.75
N ALA A 81 16.01 -3.85 -2.65
CA ALA A 81 16.75 -4.97 -3.22
C ALA A 81 18.02 -4.49 -3.96
N PHE A 82 17.92 -3.40 -4.75
CA PHE A 82 19.08 -2.82 -5.42
C PHE A 82 20.11 -2.25 -4.44
N VAL A 83 19.66 -1.56 -3.38
CA VAL A 83 20.54 -1.04 -2.32
C VAL A 83 21.26 -2.17 -1.60
N ALA A 84 20.55 -3.22 -1.22
CA ALA A 84 21.12 -4.40 -0.59
C ALA A 84 22.17 -5.05 -1.50
N ARG A 85 21.84 -5.26 -2.78
CA ARG A 85 22.76 -5.89 -3.74
C ARG A 85 24.04 -5.08 -3.96
N ARG A 86 23.91 -3.75 -4.10
CA ARG A 86 25.05 -2.85 -4.24
C ARG A 86 25.93 -2.87 -3.00
N THR A 87 25.32 -2.91 -1.82
CA THR A 87 26.04 -2.96 -0.55
C THR A 87 26.80 -4.29 -0.41
N LEU A 88 26.15 -5.41 -0.72
CA LEU A 88 26.78 -6.73 -0.78
C LEU A 88 27.98 -6.73 -1.74
N ALA A 89 27.80 -6.25 -2.98
CA ALA A 89 28.89 -6.19 -3.96
C ALA A 89 30.09 -5.38 -3.45
N ARG A 90 29.84 -4.24 -2.77
CA ARG A 90 30.90 -3.43 -2.16
C ARG A 90 31.65 -4.19 -1.06
N ILE A 91 30.93 -4.88 -0.18
CA ILE A 91 31.54 -5.66 0.90
C ILE A 91 32.40 -6.78 0.32
N GLN A 92 31.89 -7.52 -0.67
CA GLN A 92 32.65 -8.58 -1.34
C GLN A 92 33.92 -8.05 -2.00
N MET A 93 33.82 -6.95 -2.75
CA MET A 93 35.00 -6.33 -3.37
C MET A 93 36.05 -5.89 -2.33
N GLN A 94 35.62 -5.38 -1.17
CA GLN A 94 36.53 -4.96 -0.11
C GLN A 94 37.26 -6.13 0.56
N ILE A 95 36.61 -7.29 0.69
CA ILE A 95 37.17 -8.44 1.42
C ILE A 95 37.92 -9.39 0.48
N LEU A 96 37.38 -9.63 -0.71
CA LEU A 96 37.82 -10.70 -1.63
C LEU A 96 38.47 -10.16 -2.92
N GLY A 97 38.32 -8.87 -3.22
CA GLY A 97 38.75 -8.28 -4.50
C GLY A 97 37.87 -8.66 -5.70
N SER A 98 36.77 -9.37 -5.46
CA SER A 98 35.77 -9.80 -6.45
C SER A 98 34.35 -9.68 -5.88
N ASN A 99 33.32 -9.82 -6.72
CA ASN A 99 31.90 -9.73 -6.31
C ASN A 99 31.07 -10.98 -6.66
N ASP A 100 31.76 -12.08 -6.97
CA ASP A 100 31.25 -13.36 -7.47
C ASP A 100 31.02 -14.41 -6.38
N ALA A 101 31.43 -14.15 -5.13
CA ALA A 101 31.29 -15.13 -4.04
C ALA A 101 29.81 -15.37 -3.63
N ILE A 102 28.96 -14.35 -3.75
CA ILE A 102 27.52 -14.39 -3.52
C ILE A 102 26.86 -13.60 -4.65
N ASP A 103 26.17 -14.32 -5.54
CA ASP A 103 25.46 -13.78 -6.70
C ASP A 103 24.01 -14.29 -6.79
N TYR A 104 23.17 -13.51 -7.48
CA TYR A 104 21.72 -13.67 -7.58
C TYR A 104 21.30 -14.97 -8.30
N TYR A 105 22.14 -15.46 -9.19
CA TYR A 105 21.88 -16.66 -10.00
C TYR A 105 22.65 -17.89 -9.53
N SER A 106 23.44 -17.75 -8.46
CA SER A 106 24.17 -18.84 -7.85
C SER A 106 23.24 -19.55 -6.86
N PHE A 107 22.51 -20.54 -7.35
CA PHE A 107 21.78 -21.50 -6.51
C PHE A 107 22.65 -22.72 -6.22
#